data_AF-A0A9E5T8I4-F1
#
_entry.id   AF-A0A9E5T8I4-F1
#
_cell.length_a   1.000
_cell.length_b   1.000
_cell.length_c   1.000
_cell.angle_alpha   90.00
_cell.angle_beta   90.00
_cell.angle_gamma   90.00
#
_symmetry.space_group_name_H-M   'P 1'
#
loop_
_entity.id
_entity.type
_entity.pdbx_description
1 polymer ?
#
loop_
_entity_poly.entity_id
_entity_poly.type
_entity_poly.pdbx_seq_one_letter_code
_entity_poly.pdbx_strand_id
1 'polypeptide(L)'
;MNAPPLADHHRRMLETESGIAPEVIAARGYRTVTAAEARQFGFSGQQARAGLLLPVHTTDGQSDIYVLRPDNPRVVEDKRQKKDPLTGDRPQKVIKYEWPRGVGARIDCPPACFDRLKDAQTPLWITEGQKKGDALASWGLCTIDLPNGVWGWKSKQTGILADLDFIVWAEREVFVVFDSDVITKPPVAQALARLTKILSRRGARVTPVPLPQQGDDKLGVDDFKAQGGTLEQLQSFAALGQLLPLKTDGRRSQEAGSAEYLKTLSDLGYSFRMRALDDLIEVNGQPLSDPLRAEIRTRMRDLGYKGLTAIEDAYTAWAYRRSYHPVKNYLE
;
A
#
# COMPACT_ATOMS: atom_id res chain seq x y z
N MET A 1 -23.58 1.70 -31.96
CA MET A 1 -22.66 2.85 -31.79
C MET A 1 -21.30 2.43 -32.30
N ASN A 2 -20.65 3.22 -33.16
CA ASN A 2 -19.30 2.90 -33.65
C ASN A 2 -18.34 2.92 -32.46
N ALA A 3 -17.48 1.91 -32.34
CA ALA A 3 -16.45 1.87 -31.31
C ALA A 3 -15.57 3.12 -31.38
N PRO A 4 -15.07 3.65 -30.24
CA PRO A 4 -14.18 4.79 -30.24
C PRO A 4 -12.92 4.50 -31.09
N PRO A 5 -12.31 5.51 -31.74
CA PRO A 5 -11.10 5.31 -32.52
C PRO A 5 -9.97 4.79 -31.63
N LEU A 6 -9.41 3.63 -31.97
CA LEU A 6 -8.30 2.99 -31.27
C LEU A 6 -7.21 2.66 -32.28
N ALA A 7 -6.02 3.22 -32.07
CA ALA A 7 -4.85 3.02 -32.93
C ALA A 7 -4.28 1.61 -32.74
N ASP A 8 -3.63 1.07 -33.77
CA ASP A 8 -3.15 -0.31 -33.79
C ASP A 8 -2.20 -0.64 -32.63
N HIS A 9 -1.31 0.30 -32.27
CA HIS A 9 -0.39 0.09 -31.14
C HIS A 9 -1.12 0.07 -29.79
N HIS A 10 -2.17 0.87 -29.62
CA HIS A 10 -3.02 0.81 -28.42
C HIS A 10 -3.88 -0.45 -28.39
N ARG A 11 -4.39 -0.89 -29.54
CA ARG A 11 -5.09 -2.16 -29.66
C ARG A 11 -4.20 -3.31 -29.23
N ARG A 12 -2.98 -3.40 -29.79
CA ARG A 12 -1.98 -4.40 -29.41
C ARG A 12 -1.65 -4.36 -27.91
N MET A 13 -1.51 -3.15 -27.34
CA MET A 13 -1.25 -2.96 -25.91
C MET A 13 -2.37 -3.51 -25.01
N LEU A 14 -3.62 -3.48 -25.47
CA LEU A 14 -4.77 -3.95 -24.69
C LEU A 14 -5.04 -5.44 -24.93
N GLU A 15 -5.13 -5.85 -26.19
CA GLU A 15 -5.49 -7.22 -26.58
C GLU A 15 -4.30 -8.17 -26.35
N THR A 16 -3.14 -7.87 -26.92
CA THR A 16 -1.99 -8.78 -26.93
C THR A 16 -1.15 -8.67 -25.66
N GLU A 17 -0.78 -7.45 -25.27
CA GLU A 17 0.15 -7.24 -24.14
C GLU A 17 -0.54 -7.31 -22.77
N SER A 18 -1.88 -7.35 -22.73
CA SER A 18 -2.64 -7.38 -21.47
C SER A 18 -3.80 -8.37 -21.44
N GLY A 19 -4.03 -9.11 -22.52
CA GLY A 19 -5.03 -10.17 -22.56
C GLY A 19 -6.47 -9.66 -22.35
N ILE A 20 -6.77 -8.42 -22.73
CA ILE A 20 -8.12 -7.84 -22.58
C ILE A 20 -8.94 -8.22 -23.81
N ALA A 21 -10.13 -8.79 -23.58
CA ALA A 21 -11.02 -9.23 -24.64
C ALA A 21 -11.61 -8.01 -25.41
N PRO A 22 -11.80 -8.12 -26.75
CA PRO A 22 -12.30 -7.01 -27.56
C PRO A 22 -13.63 -6.40 -27.06
N GLU A 23 -14.54 -7.23 -26.55
CA GLU A 23 -15.82 -6.80 -25.99
C GLU A 23 -15.66 -5.98 -24.70
N VAL A 24 -14.67 -6.30 -23.86
CA VAL A 24 -14.35 -5.53 -22.65
C VAL A 24 -13.71 -4.19 -23.03
N ILE A 25 -12.82 -4.19 -24.04
CA ILE A 25 -12.23 -2.96 -24.59
C ILE A 25 -13.33 -2.03 -25.12
N ALA A 26 -14.25 -2.58 -25.91
CA ALA A 26 -15.36 -1.85 -26.49
C ALA A 26 -16.32 -1.32 -25.41
N ALA A 27 -16.67 -2.14 -24.42
CA ALA A 27 -17.55 -1.76 -23.33
C ALA A 27 -16.96 -0.65 -22.44
N ARG A 28 -15.65 -0.72 -22.13
CA ARG A 28 -14.98 0.35 -21.37
C ARG A 28 -14.93 1.67 -22.11
N GLY A 29 -14.79 1.63 -23.44
CA GLY A 29 -14.69 2.83 -24.26
C GLY A 29 -13.28 3.41 -24.35
N TYR A 30 -12.26 2.55 -24.35
CA TYR A 30 -10.87 2.96 -24.63
C TYR A 30 -10.77 3.74 -25.93
N ARG A 31 -9.93 4.79 -25.94
CA ARG A 31 -9.78 5.65 -27.12
C ARG A 31 -8.35 6.16 -27.28
N THR A 32 -7.85 6.21 -28.50
CA THR A 32 -6.65 7.02 -28.82
C THR A 32 -7.03 8.49 -28.90
N VAL A 33 -6.31 9.34 -28.19
CA VAL A 33 -6.51 10.79 -28.25
C VAL A 33 -5.21 11.50 -28.59
N THR A 34 -5.33 12.62 -29.28
CA THR A 34 -4.28 13.64 -29.43
C THR A 34 -4.15 14.47 -28.16
N ALA A 35 -3.07 15.25 -28.06
CA ALA A 35 -2.91 16.21 -26.97
C ALA A 35 -4.01 17.29 -26.94
N ALA A 36 -4.58 17.65 -28.09
CA ALA A 36 -5.68 18.62 -28.16
C ALA A 36 -6.98 18.02 -27.61
N GLU A 37 -7.32 16.81 -28.02
CA GLU A 37 -8.51 16.09 -27.52
C GLU A 37 -8.41 15.78 -26.03
N ALA A 38 -7.23 15.39 -25.52
CA ALA A 38 -7.01 15.18 -24.09
C ALA A 38 -7.44 16.39 -23.25
N ARG A 39 -7.31 17.63 -23.75
CA ARG A 39 -7.76 18.83 -23.02
C ARG A 39 -9.27 18.87 -22.78
N GLN A 40 -10.06 18.26 -23.66
CA GLN A 40 -11.51 18.18 -23.52
C GLN A 40 -11.93 17.28 -22.33
N PHE A 41 -11.04 16.40 -21.89
CA PHE A 41 -11.23 15.50 -20.75
C PHE A 41 -10.57 16.00 -19.46
N GLY A 42 -10.25 17.30 -19.38
CA GLY A 42 -9.73 17.96 -18.18
C GLY A 42 -8.20 17.89 -18.00
N PHE A 43 -7.47 17.24 -18.91
CA PHE A 43 -6.01 17.25 -18.88
C PHE A 43 -5.48 18.63 -19.28
N SER A 44 -4.56 19.19 -18.52
CA SER A 44 -4.03 20.54 -18.77
C SER A 44 -2.51 20.61 -18.69
N GLY A 45 -1.92 21.69 -19.23
CA GLY A 45 -0.48 21.92 -19.20
C GLY A 45 0.30 20.74 -19.75
N GLN A 46 1.26 20.24 -18.96
CA GLN A 46 2.09 19.09 -19.35
C GLN A 46 1.34 17.74 -19.36
N GLN A 47 0.15 17.64 -18.73
CA GLN A 47 -0.64 16.41 -18.71
C GLN A 47 -1.35 16.15 -20.05
N ALA A 48 -1.70 17.20 -20.79
CA ALA A 48 -2.38 17.09 -22.08
C ALA A 48 -1.42 16.57 -23.16
N ARG A 49 -1.46 15.25 -23.41
CA ARG A 49 -0.56 14.54 -24.33
C ARG A 49 -1.36 13.57 -25.20
N ALA A 50 -0.77 13.17 -26.33
CA ALA A 50 -1.31 12.06 -27.11
C ALA A 50 -1.11 10.74 -26.35
N GLY A 51 -2.07 9.83 -26.46
CA GLY A 51 -2.01 8.52 -25.84
C GLY A 51 -3.36 7.83 -25.74
N LEU A 52 -3.41 6.81 -24.89
CA LEU A 52 -4.61 6.02 -24.62
C LEU A 52 -5.41 6.66 -23.50
N LEU A 53 -6.67 6.97 -23.77
CA LEU A 53 -7.65 7.47 -22.81
C LEU A 53 -8.46 6.30 -22.25
N LEU A 54 -8.59 6.26 -20.92
CA LEU A 54 -9.28 5.24 -20.15
C LEU A 54 -10.40 5.91 -19.34
N PRO A 55 -11.68 5.70 -19.69
CA PRO A 55 -12.79 6.11 -18.84
C PRO A 55 -12.75 5.38 -17.50
N VAL A 56 -12.92 6.13 -16.41
CA VAL A 56 -13.06 5.60 -15.05
C VAL A 56 -14.53 5.37 -14.78
N HIS A 57 -14.94 4.11 -14.72
CA HIS A 57 -16.31 3.71 -14.44
C HIS A 57 -16.43 3.45 -12.94
N THR A 58 -16.97 4.41 -12.22
CA THR A 58 -17.02 4.37 -10.77
C THR A 58 -18.14 3.48 -10.25
N THR A 59 -17.97 2.96 -9.03
CA THR A 59 -18.93 2.04 -8.41
C THR A 59 -20.32 2.65 -8.12
N ASP A 60 -20.45 3.97 -8.11
CA ASP A 60 -21.73 4.68 -8.01
C ASP A 60 -22.36 5.00 -9.38
N GLY A 61 -21.74 4.56 -10.48
CA GLY A 61 -22.25 4.65 -11.84
C GLY A 61 -21.80 5.89 -12.63
N GLN A 62 -20.90 6.71 -12.08
CA GLN A 62 -20.34 7.86 -12.81
C GLN A 62 -19.21 7.42 -13.75
N SER A 63 -19.07 8.11 -14.89
CA SER A 63 -18.04 7.83 -15.91
C SER A 63 -17.48 9.09 -16.58
N ASP A 64 -17.54 10.22 -15.89
CA ASP A 64 -17.06 11.54 -16.33
C ASP A 64 -15.57 11.78 -16.02
N ILE A 65 -14.93 10.83 -15.34
CA ILE A 65 -13.50 10.87 -15.00
C ILE A 65 -12.71 10.02 -16.00
N TYR A 66 -11.54 10.51 -16.38
CA TYR A 66 -10.67 9.84 -17.34
C TYR A 66 -9.24 9.76 -16.80
N VAL A 67 -8.56 8.67 -17.13
CA VAL A 67 -7.11 8.50 -16.97
C VAL A 67 -6.47 8.50 -18.35
N LEU A 68 -5.35 9.19 -18.48
CA LEU A 68 -4.57 9.19 -19.71
C LEU A 68 -3.30 8.37 -19.50
N ARG A 69 -3.02 7.45 -20.40
CA ARG A 69 -1.71 6.81 -20.55
C ARG A 69 -1.02 7.40 -21.78
N PRO A 70 -0.12 8.38 -21.61
CA PRO A 70 0.53 9.03 -22.75
C PRO A 70 1.43 8.05 -23.51
N ASP A 71 1.49 8.17 -24.84
CA ASP A 71 2.45 7.42 -25.68
C ASP A 71 3.89 7.68 -25.24
N ASN A 72 4.14 8.94 -24.84
CA ASN A 72 5.40 9.40 -24.30
C ASN A 72 5.14 9.87 -22.85
N PRO A 73 5.30 9.01 -21.84
CA PRO A 73 5.12 9.37 -20.44
C PRO A 73 6.05 10.49 -20.01
N ARG A 74 5.61 11.33 -19.07
CA ARG A 74 6.49 12.36 -18.51
C ARG A 74 7.46 11.77 -17.50
N VAL A 75 8.63 12.37 -17.43
CA VAL A 75 9.64 12.10 -16.40
C VAL A 75 9.70 13.32 -15.49
N VAL A 76 9.62 13.08 -14.18
CA VAL A 76 9.65 14.14 -13.16
C VAL A 76 10.58 13.74 -12.02
N GLU A 77 11.11 14.70 -11.28
CA GLU A 77 11.81 14.41 -10.02
C GLU A 77 10.90 13.68 -9.02
N ASP A 78 11.38 12.58 -8.45
CA ASP A 78 10.74 11.91 -7.33
C ASP A 78 11.00 12.68 -6.03
N LYS A 79 10.11 13.62 -5.75
CA LYS A 79 10.15 14.45 -4.52
C LYS A 79 10.00 13.64 -3.22
N ARG A 80 9.67 12.35 -3.28
CA ARG A 80 9.61 11.48 -2.09
C ARG A 80 10.97 10.92 -1.71
N GLN A 81 11.91 10.89 -2.66
CA GLN A 81 13.27 10.43 -2.43
C GLN A 81 14.16 11.60 -2.00
N LYS A 82 15.19 11.28 -1.23
CA LYS A 82 16.22 12.25 -0.86
C LYS A 82 17.02 12.66 -2.09
N LYS A 83 17.55 13.87 -2.05
CA LYS A 83 18.54 14.31 -3.04
C LYS A 83 19.81 13.47 -2.89
N ASP A 84 20.46 13.22 -4.01
CA ASP A 84 21.82 12.70 -4.03
C ASP A 84 22.74 13.69 -3.29
N PRO A 85 23.53 13.25 -2.30
CA PRO A 85 24.38 14.15 -1.52
C PRO A 85 25.58 14.70 -2.30
N LEU A 86 25.98 14.07 -3.40
CA LEU A 86 27.10 14.49 -4.24
C LEU A 86 26.64 15.40 -5.38
N THR A 87 25.54 15.06 -6.07
CA THR A 87 25.08 15.83 -7.23
C THR A 87 23.99 16.86 -6.90
N GLY A 88 23.27 16.67 -5.78
CA GLY A 88 22.13 17.51 -5.41
C GLY A 88 20.84 17.23 -6.18
N ASP A 89 20.88 16.27 -7.12
CA ASP A 89 19.74 15.88 -7.95
C ASP A 89 18.79 14.94 -7.21
N ARG A 90 17.53 14.90 -7.65
CA ARG A 90 16.60 13.85 -7.22
C ARG A 90 16.54 12.73 -8.24
N PRO A 91 16.33 11.47 -7.78
CA PRO A 91 15.95 10.39 -8.66
C PRO A 91 14.76 10.78 -9.55
N GLN A 92 14.79 10.39 -10.81
CA GLN A 92 13.71 10.64 -11.74
C GLN A 92 12.64 9.53 -11.64
N LYS A 93 11.38 9.91 -11.87
CA LYS A 93 10.22 9.02 -11.89
C LYS A 93 9.41 9.23 -13.15
N VAL A 94 9.04 8.13 -13.80
CA VAL A 94 8.14 8.12 -14.95
C VAL A 94 6.68 8.12 -14.46
N ILE A 95 5.87 9.05 -14.97
CA ILE A 95 4.42 9.11 -14.77
C ILE A 95 3.75 8.36 -15.92
N LYS A 96 3.53 7.05 -15.73
CA LYS A 96 2.90 6.19 -16.75
C LYS A 96 1.42 6.50 -16.99
N TYR A 97 0.72 6.99 -15.95
CA TYR A 97 -0.70 7.31 -15.99
C TYR A 97 -0.92 8.69 -15.38
N GLU A 98 -1.67 9.53 -16.08
CA GLU A 98 -2.03 10.89 -15.70
C GLU A 98 -3.49 10.91 -15.25
N TRP A 99 -3.72 11.62 -14.15
CA TRP A 99 -5.04 12.01 -13.68
C TRP A 99 -5.21 13.51 -13.90
N PRO A 100 -6.38 14.00 -14.36
CA PRO A 100 -6.63 15.43 -14.46
C PRO A 100 -6.39 16.12 -13.12
N ARG A 101 -5.74 17.27 -13.14
CA ARG A 101 -5.42 18.03 -11.93
C ARG A 101 -6.70 18.34 -11.13
N GLY A 102 -6.68 18.05 -9.84
CA GLY A 102 -7.79 18.36 -8.93
C GLY A 102 -8.86 17.28 -8.85
N VAL A 103 -8.81 16.26 -9.72
CA VAL A 103 -9.71 15.11 -9.62
C VAL A 103 -9.26 14.17 -8.52
N GLY A 104 -10.19 13.83 -7.62
CA GLY A 104 -9.96 12.89 -6.53
C GLY A 104 -9.83 11.45 -7.02
N ALA A 105 -9.07 10.64 -6.28
CA ALA A 105 -9.01 9.20 -6.54
C ALA A 105 -10.40 8.56 -6.38
N ARG A 106 -10.74 7.67 -7.30
CA ARG A 106 -11.96 6.84 -7.27
C ARG A 106 -11.58 5.38 -7.47
N ILE A 107 -12.46 4.48 -7.03
CA ILE A 107 -12.40 3.05 -7.37
C ILE A 107 -13.10 2.86 -8.70
N ASP A 108 -12.49 2.07 -9.57
CA ASP A 108 -13.01 1.75 -10.90
C ASP A 108 -13.65 0.35 -10.90
N CYS A 109 -14.64 0.16 -11.76
CA CYS A 109 -15.30 -1.09 -12.03
C CYS A 109 -15.43 -1.26 -13.56
N PRO A 110 -14.89 -2.33 -14.16
CA PRO A 110 -15.17 -2.66 -15.54
C PRO A 110 -16.68 -2.67 -15.81
N PRO A 111 -17.20 -2.06 -16.90
CA PRO A 111 -18.64 -1.91 -17.11
C PRO A 111 -19.43 -3.23 -17.05
N ALA A 112 -18.85 -4.32 -17.55
CA ALA A 112 -19.44 -5.67 -17.50
C ALA A 112 -19.58 -6.25 -16.08
N CYS A 113 -19.03 -5.58 -15.06
CA CYS A 113 -19.08 -5.99 -13.66
C CYS A 113 -20.09 -5.18 -12.84
N PHE A 114 -20.57 -4.03 -13.34
CA PHE A 114 -21.33 -3.05 -12.57
C PHE A 114 -22.58 -3.65 -11.91
N ASP A 115 -23.42 -4.35 -12.68
CA ASP A 115 -24.66 -4.95 -12.16
C ASP A 115 -24.39 -6.04 -11.10
N ARG A 116 -23.21 -6.66 -11.15
CA ARG A 116 -22.79 -7.71 -10.21
C ARG A 116 -22.16 -7.16 -8.92
N LEU A 117 -21.98 -5.84 -8.79
CA LEU A 117 -21.49 -5.23 -7.53
C LEU A 117 -22.48 -5.41 -6.37
N LYS A 118 -23.78 -5.51 -6.68
CA LYS A 118 -24.87 -5.69 -5.70
C LYS A 118 -25.23 -7.15 -5.43
N ASP A 119 -24.60 -8.09 -6.13
CA ASP A 119 -24.78 -9.51 -5.93
C ASP A 119 -23.67 -10.08 -5.02
N ALA A 120 -24.05 -10.49 -3.80
CA ALA A 120 -23.13 -11.09 -2.84
C ALA A 120 -22.69 -12.51 -3.23
N GLN A 121 -23.45 -13.20 -4.09
CA GLN A 121 -23.18 -14.58 -4.48
C GLN A 121 -22.11 -14.67 -5.57
N THR A 122 -21.92 -13.59 -6.34
CA THR A 122 -20.82 -13.49 -7.30
C THR A 122 -19.54 -13.07 -6.57
N PRO A 123 -18.47 -13.89 -6.58
CA PRO A 123 -17.19 -13.50 -6.00
C PRO A 123 -16.63 -12.24 -6.64
N LEU A 124 -16.10 -11.34 -5.81
CA LEU A 124 -15.49 -10.09 -6.26
C LEU A 124 -13.97 -10.21 -6.32
N TRP A 125 -13.37 -9.71 -7.38
CA TRP A 125 -11.92 -9.61 -7.54
C TRP A 125 -11.48 -8.15 -7.43
N ILE A 126 -10.38 -7.90 -6.74
CA ILE A 126 -9.78 -6.58 -6.56
C ILE A 126 -8.33 -6.62 -7.04
N THR A 127 -7.95 -5.67 -7.87
CA THR A 127 -6.55 -5.48 -8.33
C THR A 127 -6.19 -4.00 -8.39
N GLU A 128 -4.94 -3.65 -8.71
CA GLU A 128 -4.58 -2.27 -9.06
C GLU A 128 -4.64 -2.03 -10.58
N GLY A 129 -5.01 -0.82 -10.99
CA GLY A 129 -4.94 -0.41 -12.39
C GLY A 129 -6.01 -1.00 -13.32
N GLN A 130 -6.55 -0.15 -14.19
CA GLN A 130 -7.70 -0.45 -15.03
C GLN A 130 -7.46 -1.59 -16.03
N LYS A 131 -6.26 -1.66 -16.63
CA LYS A 131 -5.92 -2.76 -17.58
C LYS A 131 -5.97 -4.14 -16.92
N LYS A 132 -5.57 -4.24 -15.66
CA LYS A 132 -5.61 -5.49 -14.87
C LYS A 132 -7.04 -5.83 -14.47
N GLY A 133 -7.81 -4.82 -14.07
CA GLY A 133 -9.25 -4.96 -13.83
C GLY A 133 -9.97 -5.53 -15.06
N ASP A 134 -9.67 -4.98 -16.23
CA ASP A 134 -10.26 -5.45 -17.49
C ASP A 134 -9.73 -6.81 -17.95
N ALA A 135 -8.47 -7.16 -17.67
CA ALA A 135 -7.93 -8.49 -17.95
C ALA A 135 -8.68 -9.57 -17.16
N LEU A 136 -8.99 -9.30 -15.88
CA LEU A 136 -9.83 -10.15 -15.03
C LEU A 136 -11.28 -10.20 -15.51
N ALA A 137 -11.88 -9.05 -15.84
CA ALA A 137 -13.24 -8.99 -16.39
C ALA A 137 -13.35 -9.77 -17.72
N SER A 138 -12.26 -9.83 -18.49
CA SER A 138 -12.15 -10.62 -19.72
C SER A 138 -12.05 -12.13 -19.47
N TRP A 139 -11.97 -12.59 -18.21
CA TRP A 139 -12.25 -13.98 -17.81
C TRP A 139 -13.69 -14.15 -17.28
N GLY A 140 -14.53 -13.12 -17.37
CA GLY A 140 -15.89 -13.13 -16.85
C GLY A 140 -15.98 -12.89 -15.33
N LEU A 141 -14.87 -12.58 -14.66
CA LEU A 141 -14.86 -12.30 -13.22
C LEU A 141 -15.56 -10.97 -12.92
N CYS A 142 -16.23 -10.86 -11.77
CA CYS A 142 -16.71 -9.57 -11.28
C CYS A 142 -15.52 -8.87 -10.61
N THR A 143 -15.19 -7.67 -11.06
CA THR A 143 -13.94 -7.01 -10.66
C THR A 143 -14.18 -5.54 -10.32
N ILE A 144 -13.40 -5.05 -9.36
CA ILE A 144 -13.07 -3.63 -9.22
C ILE A 144 -11.57 -3.47 -9.28
N ASP A 145 -11.09 -2.31 -9.69
CA ASP A 145 -9.68 -1.98 -9.63
C ASP A 145 -9.42 -0.65 -8.92
N LEU A 146 -8.17 -0.51 -8.51
CA LEU A 146 -7.64 0.66 -7.82
C LEU A 146 -6.70 1.41 -8.77
N PRO A 147 -7.21 2.32 -9.62
CA PRO A 147 -6.39 2.99 -10.63
C PRO A 147 -5.16 3.73 -10.09
N ASN A 148 -5.25 4.20 -8.84
CA ASN A 148 -4.19 4.94 -8.15
C ASN A 148 -3.25 4.04 -7.33
N GLY A 149 -3.17 2.75 -7.70
CA GLY A 149 -2.32 1.74 -7.08
C GLY A 149 -2.96 1.11 -5.85
N VAL A 150 -2.21 0.29 -5.13
CA VAL A 150 -2.67 -0.54 -4.00
C VAL A 150 -3.27 0.21 -2.80
N TRP A 151 -3.07 1.54 -2.72
CA TRP A 151 -3.70 2.41 -1.72
C TRP A 151 -4.91 3.17 -2.26
N GLY A 152 -5.31 2.92 -3.51
CA GLY A 152 -6.37 3.63 -4.24
C GLY A 152 -7.76 3.48 -3.64
N TRP A 153 -7.94 2.67 -2.61
CA TRP A 153 -9.16 2.56 -1.80
C TRP A 153 -9.27 3.64 -0.71
N LYS A 154 -8.24 4.49 -0.54
CA LYS A 154 -8.28 5.64 0.37
C LYS A 154 -7.59 6.88 -0.19
N SER A 155 -8.05 8.05 0.25
CA SER A 155 -7.39 9.34 0.02
C SER A 155 -6.82 9.92 1.33
N LYS A 156 -6.06 11.02 1.22
CA LYS A 156 -5.64 11.78 2.41
C LYS A 156 -6.76 12.69 2.93
N GLN A 157 -7.65 13.10 2.05
CA GLN A 157 -8.68 14.10 2.27
C GLN A 157 -9.92 13.50 2.95
N THR A 158 -10.39 12.36 2.44
CA THR A 158 -11.65 11.72 2.85
C THR A 158 -11.45 10.43 3.64
N GLY A 159 -10.21 9.92 3.72
CA GLY A 159 -9.96 8.61 4.30
C GLY A 159 -10.40 7.50 3.36
N ILE A 160 -11.20 6.55 3.84
CA ILE A 160 -11.72 5.44 3.01
C ILE A 160 -12.67 6.02 1.96
N LEU A 161 -12.54 5.59 0.71
CA LEU A 161 -13.40 6.09 -0.37
C LEU A 161 -14.83 5.55 -0.23
N ALA A 162 -15.81 6.43 -0.44
CA ALA A 162 -17.24 6.10 -0.42
C ALA A 162 -17.64 5.14 -1.55
N ASP A 163 -16.82 5.01 -2.60
CA ASP A 163 -16.98 4.00 -3.65
C ASP A 163 -17.19 2.58 -3.08
N LEU A 164 -16.51 2.25 -1.97
CA LEU A 164 -16.69 0.95 -1.33
C LEU A 164 -18.11 0.72 -0.79
N ASP A 165 -18.89 1.78 -0.55
CA ASP A 165 -20.22 1.66 0.04
C ASP A 165 -21.30 1.30 -1.01
N PHE A 166 -20.95 1.32 -2.31
CA PHE A 166 -21.83 0.88 -3.41
C PHE A 166 -21.72 -0.62 -3.71
N ILE A 167 -20.94 -1.36 -2.92
CA ILE A 167 -20.66 -2.77 -3.09
C ILE A 167 -21.27 -3.55 -1.93
N VAL A 168 -21.96 -4.65 -2.22
CA VAL A 168 -22.44 -5.57 -1.18
C VAL A 168 -21.28 -6.46 -0.74
N TRP A 169 -20.98 -6.45 0.57
CA TRP A 169 -19.83 -7.13 1.17
C TRP A 169 -20.17 -8.31 2.06
N ALA A 170 -21.33 -8.28 2.74
CA ALA A 170 -21.67 -9.26 3.76
C ALA A 170 -21.67 -10.67 3.16
N GLU A 171 -20.88 -11.57 3.76
CA GLU A 171 -20.70 -12.97 3.35
C GLU A 171 -20.21 -13.16 1.90
N ARG A 172 -19.69 -12.10 1.28
CA ARG A 172 -19.17 -12.15 -0.09
C ARG A 172 -17.73 -12.66 -0.10
N GLU A 173 -17.45 -13.59 -1.01
CA GLU A 173 -16.08 -13.99 -1.35
C GLU A 173 -15.37 -12.84 -2.09
N VAL A 174 -14.22 -12.43 -1.59
CA VAL A 174 -13.41 -11.36 -2.17
C VAL A 174 -11.99 -11.83 -2.37
N PHE A 175 -11.50 -11.79 -3.61
CA PHE A 175 -10.12 -12.11 -3.96
C PHE A 175 -9.33 -10.82 -4.21
N VAL A 176 -8.17 -10.67 -3.61
CA VAL A 176 -7.29 -9.50 -3.83
C VAL A 176 -6.01 -9.94 -4.52
N VAL A 177 -5.86 -9.57 -5.79
CA VAL A 177 -4.72 -9.89 -6.65
C VAL A 177 -3.97 -8.59 -7.00
N PHE A 178 -2.93 -8.29 -6.23
CA PHE A 178 -1.99 -7.22 -6.57
C PHE A 178 -0.82 -7.79 -7.37
N ASP A 179 -0.01 -6.91 -7.98
CA ASP A 179 1.24 -7.30 -8.60
C ASP A 179 2.09 -8.12 -7.62
N SER A 180 2.94 -8.99 -8.17
CA SER A 180 3.79 -9.90 -7.38
C SER A 180 4.67 -9.18 -6.36
N ASP A 181 4.87 -7.86 -6.49
CA ASP A 181 5.61 -7.03 -5.55
C ASP A 181 4.97 -6.91 -4.16
N VAL A 182 3.71 -7.33 -3.98
CA VAL A 182 3.06 -7.43 -2.67
C VAL A 182 3.80 -8.36 -1.72
N ILE A 183 4.46 -9.39 -2.24
CA ILE A 183 5.23 -10.37 -1.47
C ILE A 183 6.55 -9.75 -1.01
N THR A 184 7.17 -8.92 -1.84
CA THR A 184 8.55 -8.45 -1.65
C THR A 184 8.62 -7.05 -1.04
N LYS A 185 7.58 -6.21 -1.16
CA LYS A 185 7.59 -4.82 -0.71
C LYS A 185 6.72 -4.60 0.53
N PRO A 186 7.32 -4.24 1.69
CA PRO A 186 6.56 -4.00 2.92
C PRO A 186 5.42 -2.97 2.80
N PRO A 187 5.56 -1.83 2.07
CA PRO A 187 4.45 -0.88 1.91
C PRO A 187 3.24 -1.44 1.13
N VAL A 188 3.47 -2.41 0.24
CA VAL A 188 2.42 -3.06 -0.57
C VAL A 188 1.71 -4.12 0.28
N ALA A 189 2.47 -4.94 1.01
CA ALA A 189 1.92 -5.87 1.99
C ALA A 189 1.06 -5.15 3.06
N GLN A 190 1.49 -3.97 3.51
CA GLN A 190 0.73 -3.14 4.44
C GLN A 190 -0.59 -2.64 3.82
N ALA A 191 -0.59 -2.28 2.54
CA ALA A 191 -1.78 -1.84 1.83
C ALA A 191 -2.81 -2.98 1.77
N LEU A 192 -2.36 -4.17 1.37
CA LEU A 192 -3.16 -5.39 1.31
C LEU A 192 -3.74 -5.72 2.70
N ALA A 193 -2.92 -5.80 3.73
CA ALA A 193 -3.37 -6.15 5.08
C ALA A 193 -4.43 -5.17 5.60
N ARG A 194 -4.27 -3.86 5.35
CA ARG A 194 -5.27 -2.86 5.76
C ARG A 194 -6.55 -2.94 4.95
N LEU A 195 -6.46 -3.16 3.65
CA LEU A 195 -7.63 -3.37 2.80
C LEU A 195 -8.42 -4.60 3.27
N THR A 196 -7.75 -5.74 3.46
CA THR A 196 -8.34 -6.96 4.01
C THR A 196 -9.08 -6.67 5.31
N LYS A 197 -8.44 -6.00 6.28
CA LYS A 197 -9.08 -5.64 7.55
C LYS A 197 -10.34 -4.79 7.38
N ILE A 198 -10.31 -3.83 6.45
CA ILE A 198 -11.44 -2.92 6.19
C ILE A 198 -12.62 -3.68 5.57
N LEU A 199 -12.34 -4.58 4.62
CA LEU A 199 -13.37 -5.37 3.94
C LEU A 199 -13.93 -6.47 4.86
N SER A 200 -13.09 -7.14 5.65
CA SER A 200 -13.56 -8.11 6.65
C SER A 200 -14.45 -7.48 7.71
N ARG A 201 -14.19 -6.23 8.12
CA ARG A 201 -15.09 -5.47 9.01
C ARG A 201 -16.45 -5.15 8.38
N ARG A 202 -16.54 -5.16 7.05
CA ARG A 202 -17.80 -5.04 6.30
C ARG A 202 -18.45 -6.41 6.02
N GLY A 203 -17.91 -7.50 6.57
CA GLY A 203 -18.47 -8.86 6.44
C GLY A 203 -17.96 -9.66 5.25
N ALA A 204 -16.97 -9.17 4.49
CA ALA A 204 -16.40 -9.91 3.37
C ALA A 204 -15.42 -11.01 3.82
N ARG A 205 -15.43 -12.14 3.11
CA ARG A 205 -14.43 -13.22 3.24
C ARG A 205 -13.32 -12.97 2.23
N VAL A 206 -12.22 -12.38 2.72
CA VAL A 206 -11.16 -11.85 1.86
C VAL A 206 -9.99 -12.83 1.77
N THR A 207 -9.65 -13.23 0.55
CA THR A 207 -8.53 -14.11 0.22
C THR A 207 -7.52 -13.35 -0.66
N PRO A 208 -6.30 -13.04 -0.17
CA PRO A 208 -5.24 -12.58 -1.05
C PRO A 208 -4.88 -13.63 -2.10
N VAL A 209 -4.43 -13.21 -3.28
CA VAL A 209 -3.99 -14.09 -4.35
C VAL A 209 -2.57 -13.67 -4.76
N PRO A 210 -1.52 -14.28 -4.18
CA PRO A 210 -0.14 -13.96 -4.51
C PRO A 210 0.21 -14.45 -5.93
N LEU A 211 0.59 -13.53 -6.81
CA LEU A 211 1.16 -13.89 -8.10
C LEU A 211 2.62 -14.39 -7.94
N PRO A 212 3.05 -15.37 -8.76
CA PRO A 212 4.43 -15.85 -8.72
C PRO A 212 5.38 -14.74 -9.15
N GLN A 213 6.55 -14.68 -8.50
CA GLN A 213 7.64 -13.77 -8.86
C GLN A 213 8.90 -14.57 -9.15
N GLN A 214 9.56 -14.29 -10.28
CA GLN A 214 10.89 -14.82 -10.60
C GLN A 214 11.92 -13.70 -10.48
N GLY A 215 12.81 -13.80 -9.48
CA GLY A 215 13.82 -12.76 -9.24
C GLY A 215 13.19 -11.39 -8.98
N ASP A 216 13.67 -10.36 -9.69
CA ASP A 216 13.18 -8.98 -9.61
C ASP A 216 12.06 -8.65 -10.62
N ASP A 217 11.69 -9.61 -11.47
CA ASP A 217 10.69 -9.42 -12.51
C ASP A 217 9.28 -9.46 -11.90
N LYS A 218 8.64 -8.29 -11.90
CA LYS A 218 7.29 -8.13 -11.39
C LYS A 218 6.30 -8.69 -12.39
N LEU A 219 5.32 -9.43 -11.89
CA LEU A 219 4.23 -9.97 -12.68
C LEU A 219 2.91 -9.33 -12.25
N GLY A 220 2.23 -8.67 -13.20
CA GLY A 220 0.84 -8.28 -13.06
C GLY A 220 -0.11 -9.37 -13.55
N VAL A 221 -1.39 -9.30 -13.17
CA VAL A 221 -2.39 -10.29 -13.62
C VAL A 221 -2.71 -10.17 -15.11
N ASP A 222 -2.59 -8.98 -15.68
CA ASP A 222 -2.68 -8.72 -17.13
C ASP A 222 -1.50 -9.36 -17.88
N ASP A 223 -0.27 -9.20 -17.36
CA ASP A 223 0.92 -9.83 -17.91
C ASP A 223 0.82 -11.37 -17.83
N PHE A 224 0.40 -11.91 -16.68
CA PHE A 224 0.20 -13.34 -16.48
C PHE A 224 -0.79 -13.93 -17.50
N LYS A 225 -1.93 -13.25 -17.70
CA LYS A 225 -2.92 -13.65 -18.69
C LYS A 225 -2.37 -13.56 -20.12
N ALA A 226 -1.69 -12.48 -20.46
CA ALA A 226 -1.09 -12.28 -21.79
C ALA A 226 -0.03 -13.35 -22.12
N GLN A 227 0.68 -13.85 -21.11
CA GLN A 227 1.67 -14.92 -21.24
C GLN A 227 1.06 -16.33 -21.29
N GLY A 228 -0.27 -16.46 -21.32
CA GLY A 228 -0.98 -17.75 -21.42
C GLY A 228 -1.35 -18.37 -20.07
N GLY A 229 -1.22 -17.64 -18.97
CA GLY A 229 -1.74 -18.05 -17.67
C GLY A 229 -3.26 -18.26 -17.71
N THR A 230 -3.76 -19.26 -17.00
CA THR A 230 -5.19 -19.61 -16.98
C THR A 230 -5.89 -19.16 -15.70
N LEU A 231 -7.23 -19.10 -15.74
CA LEU A 231 -8.03 -18.78 -14.57
C LEU A 231 -7.86 -19.83 -13.46
N GLU A 232 -7.76 -21.10 -13.82
CA GLU A 232 -7.57 -22.21 -12.88
C GLU A 232 -6.24 -22.08 -12.14
N GLN A 233 -5.17 -21.70 -12.85
CA GLN A 233 -3.88 -21.40 -12.24
C GLN A 233 -3.97 -20.21 -11.27
N LEU A 234 -4.63 -19.13 -11.68
CA LEU A 234 -4.85 -17.97 -10.79
C LEU A 234 -5.62 -18.35 -9.53
N GLN A 235 -6.67 -19.18 -9.66
CA GLN A 235 -7.44 -19.69 -8.53
C GLN A 235 -6.59 -20.59 -7.62
N SER A 236 -5.66 -21.37 -8.17
CA SER A 236 -4.74 -22.19 -7.37
C SER A 236 -3.83 -21.35 -6.47
N PHE A 237 -3.48 -20.13 -6.88
CA PHE A 237 -2.70 -19.21 -6.05
C PHE A 237 -3.48 -18.71 -4.83
N ALA A 238 -4.82 -18.67 -4.89
CA ALA A 238 -5.64 -18.28 -3.73
C ALA A 238 -5.44 -19.22 -2.54
N ALA A 239 -5.19 -20.52 -2.78
CA ALA A 239 -4.88 -21.48 -1.72
C ALA A 239 -3.57 -21.13 -0.99
N LEU A 240 -2.56 -20.62 -1.71
CA LEU A 240 -1.33 -20.10 -1.10
C LEU A 240 -1.58 -18.83 -0.31
N GLY A 241 -2.49 -17.98 -0.82
CA GLY A 241 -2.85 -16.72 -0.17
C GLY A 241 -3.54 -16.88 1.19
N GLN A 242 -4.28 -17.96 1.40
CA GLN A 242 -4.83 -18.31 2.72
C GLN A 242 -3.74 -18.56 3.78
N LEU A 243 -2.53 -18.92 3.35
CA LEU A 243 -1.39 -19.17 4.23
C LEU A 243 -0.53 -17.91 4.47
N LEU A 244 -0.83 -16.79 3.80
CA LEU A 244 -0.06 -15.56 3.97
C LEU A 244 -0.32 -14.93 5.35
N PRO A 245 0.73 -14.69 6.16
CA PRO A 245 0.56 -13.96 7.42
C PRO A 245 0.32 -12.48 7.11
N LEU A 246 -0.93 -12.08 6.97
CA LEU A 246 -1.33 -10.68 6.84
C LEU A 246 -1.10 -9.94 8.16
N LYS A 247 0.09 -9.36 8.30
CA LYS A 247 0.40 -8.47 9.44
C LYS A 247 -0.30 -7.14 9.22
N THR A 248 -1.46 -6.94 9.85
CA THR A 248 -2.01 -5.59 10.01
C THR A 248 -1.21 -4.91 11.12
N ASP A 249 -0.58 -3.77 10.83
CA ASP A 249 -0.06 -2.93 11.92
C ASP A 249 -1.23 -2.56 12.84
N GLY A 250 -1.33 -3.22 13.99
CA GLY A 250 -1.63 -2.49 15.21
C GLY A 250 -0.57 -1.40 15.30
N ARG A 251 -0.94 -0.17 15.67
CA ARG A 251 0.02 0.92 15.88
C ARG A 251 1.23 0.39 16.65
N ARG A 252 2.31 0.11 15.95
CA ARG A 252 3.65 0.02 16.49
C ARG A 252 4.35 1.19 15.84
N SER A 253 4.57 2.24 16.62
CA SER A 253 5.75 3.05 16.39
C SER A 253 6.91 2.06 16.22
N GLN A 254 7.80 2.31 15.26
CA GLN A 254 9.16 1.75 15.30
C GLN A 254 9.91 2.36 16.49
N GLU A 255 9.37 2.16 17.69
CA GLU A 255 10.02 2.39 18.96
C GLU A 255 10.26 1.00 19.50
N ALA A 256 11.52 0.64 19.59
CA ALA A 256 11.98 -0.54 20.30
C ALA A 256 11.20 -0.72 21.62
N GLY A 257 10.75 -1.94 21.91
CA GLY A 257 10.00 -2.21 23.14
C GLY A 257 10.88 -1.97 24.38
N SER A 258 10.28 -1.75 25.56
CA SER A 258 11.03 -1.50 26.80
C SER A 258 12.10 -2.56 27.09
N ALA A 259 11.88 -3.82 26.71
CA ALA A 259 12.86 -4.90 26.83
C ALA A 259 14.12 -4.70 25.96
N GLU A 260 13.95 -4.15 24.75
CA GLU A 260 15.06 -3.86 23.85
C GLU A 260 15.85 -2.65 24.34
N TYR A 261 15.20 -1.59 24.84
CA TYR A 261 15.89 -0.48 25.51
C TYR A 261 16.75 -0.97 26.67
N LEU A 262 16.21 -1.82 27.54
CA LEU A 262 16.91 -2.36 28.69
C LEU A 262 18.07 -3.26 28.28
N LYS A 263 17.90 -4.07 27.23
CA LYS A 263 18.98 -4.90 26.68
C LYS A 263 20.11 -4.01 26.15
N THR A 264 19.82 -3.02 25.32
CA THR A 264 20.85 -2.15 24.76
C THR A 264 21.55 -1.32 25.82
N LEU A 265 20.83 -0.82 26.83
CA LEU A 265 21.43 -0.13 27.97
C LEU A 265 22.36 -1.07 28.76
N SER A 266 21.97 -2.33 28.95
CA SER A 266 22.83 -3.34 29.57
C SER A 266 24.06 -3.65 28.72
N ASP A 267 23.92 -3.75 27.40
CA ASP A 267 25.01 -3.98 26.45
C ASP A 267 25.99 -2.78 26.43
N LEU A 268 25.50 -1.55 26.70
CA LEU A 268 26.30 -0.34 26.92
C LEU A 268 26.95 -0.28 28.32
N GLY A 269 26.73 -1.28 29.17
CA GLY A 269 27.32 -1.37 30.51
C GLY A 269 26.55 -0.63 31.61
N TYR A 270 25.28 -0.28 31.38
CA TYR A 270 24.44 0.36 32.39
C TYR A 270 23.58 -0.66 33.15
N SER A 271 23.60 -0.55 34.48
CA SER A 271 22.71 -1.26 35.39
C SER A 271 21.95 -0.25 36.23
N PHE A 272 20.64 -0.46 36.39
CA PHE A 272 19.76 0.47 37.11
C PHE A 272 19.12 -0.22 38.31
N ARG A 273 19.11 0.45 39.46
CA ARG A 273 18.39 0.06 40.68
C ARG A 273 17.81 1.29 41.36
N MET A 274 16.78 1.11 42.17
CA MET A 274 16.19 2.21 42.93
C MET A 274 16.49 2.03 44.41
N ARG A 275 16.85 3.12 45.09
CA ARG A 275 16.99 3.15 46.53
C ARG A 275 15.61 3.41 47.13
N ALA A 276 15.09 2.46 47.89
CA ALA A 276 13.73 2.52 48.42
C ALA A 276 13.49 3.60 49.50
N LEU A 277 14.55 4.26 49.98
CA LEU A 277 14.47 5.27 51.05
C LEU A 277 14.03 6.64 50.53
N ASP A 278 14.44 6.99 49.31
CA ASP A 278 14.31 8.32 48.70
C ASP A 278 13.91 8.25 47.21
N ASP A 279 13.54 7.05 46.73
CA ASP A 279 13.23 6.71 45.33
C ASP A 279 14.32 7.10 44.33
N LEU A 280 15.55 7.28 44.81
CA LEU A 280 16.67 7.70 43.98
C LEU A 280 17.14 6.54 43.08
N ILE A 281 17.19 6.79 41.77
CA ILE A 281 17.72 5.82 40.79
C ILE A 281 19.25 5.86 40.84
N GLU A 282 19.87 4.69 40.96
CA GLU A 282 21.30 4.50 40.83
C GLU A 282 21.62 3.82 39.50
N VAL A 283 22.66 4.32 38.83
CA VAL A 283 23.28 3.69 37.66
C VAL A 283 24.66 3.19 38.04
N ASN A 284 24.90 1.89 37.90
CA ASN A 284 26.17 1.25 38.26
C ASN A 284 26.63 1.56 39.71
N GLY A 285 25.66 1.67 40.64
CA GLY A 285 25.91 1.95 42.05
C GLY A 285 26.16 3.43 42.40
N GLN A 286 25.98 4.35 41.45
CA GLN A 286 26.08 5.80 41.68
C GLN A 286 24.74 6.49 41.40
N PRO A 287 24.38 7.58 42.12
CA PRO A 287 23.19 8.35 41.82
C PRO A 287 23.09 8.78 40.35
N LEU A 288 21.92 8.59 39.75
CA LEU A 288 21.64 9.06 38.39
C LEU A 288 21.58 10.59 38.36
N SER A 289 22.71 11.21 38.04
CA SER A 289 22.84 12.66 37.88
C SER A 289 22.37 13.14 36.51
N ASP A 290 22.08 14.44 36.39
CA ASP A 290 21.68 15.05 35.11
C ASP A 290 22.71 14.90 33.99
N PRO A 291 24.04 15.05 34.24
CA PRO A 291 25.05 14.76 33.22
C PRO A 291 25.02 13.31 32.73
N LEU A 292 24.87 12.34 33.65
CA LEU A 292 24.84 10.92 33.29
C LEU A 292 23.56 10.57 32.51
N ARG A 293 22.43 11.18 32.87
CA ARG A 293 21.17 11.07 32.12
C ARG A 293 21.32 11.61 30.69
N ALA A 294 21.99 12.75 30.52
CA ALA A 294 22.27 13.33 29.21
C ALA A 294 23.20 12.46 28.37
N GLU A 295 24.20 11.82 29.00
CA GLU A 295 25.10 10.87 28.34
C GLU A 295 24.34 9.64 27.84
N ILE A 296 23.51 9.02 28.68
CA ILE A 296 22.68 7.86 28.31
C ILE A 296 21.78 8.21 27.11
N ARG A 297 21.10 9.37 27.15
CA ARG A 297 20.26 9.83 26.05
C ARG A 297 21.03 10.04 24.75
N THR A 298 22.25 10.57 24.83
CA THR A 298 23.11 10.81 23.67
C THR A 298 23.55 9.49 23.03
N ARG A 299 24.06 8.55 23.83
CA ARG A 299 24.46 7.23 23.33
C ARG A 299 23.30 6.45 22.70
N MET A 300 22.11 6.51 23.32
CA MET A 300 20.92 5.87 22.76
C MET A 300 20.49 6.52 21.42
N ARG A 301 20.67 7.84 21.27
CA ARG A 301 20.38 8.53 20.01
C ARG A 301 21.36 8.15 18.90
N ASP A 302 22.64 8.01 19.23
CA ASP A 302 23.68 7.61 18.27
C ASP A 302 23.44 6.19 17.74
N LEU A 303 22.82 5.32 18.55
CA LEU A 303 22.34 4.00 18.15
C LEU A 303 21.00 4.01 17.38
N GLY A 304 20.43 5.19 17.11
CA GLY A 304 19.24 5.37 16.29
C GLY A 304 17.90 5.37 17.05
N TYR A 305 17.91 5.31 18.39
CA TYR A 305 16.68 5.38 19.18
C TYR A 305 16.16 6.81 19.28
N LYS A 306 14.85 7.00 19.06
CA LYS A 306 14.20 8.32 18.97
C LYS A 306 13.29 8.66 20.15
N GLY A 307 12.70 7.65 20.81
CA GLY A 307 11.78 7.80 21.94
C GLY A 307 12.49 7.92 23.28
N LEU A 308 13.20 9.03 23.53
CA LEU A 308 14.02 9.19 24.74
C LEU A 308 13.22 9.08 26.04
N THR A 309 12.02 9.66 26.11
CA THR A 309 11.14 9.53 27.28
C THR A 309 10.76 8.07 27.55
N ALA A 310 10.47 7.29 26.51
CA ALA A 310 10.13 5.87 26.65
C ALA A 310 11.33 5.02 27.14
N ILE A 311 12.56 5.41 26.80
CA ILE A 311 13.77 4.80 27.35
C ILE A 311 13.89 5.09 28.85
N GLU A 312 13.56 6.32 29.27
CA GLU A 312 13.57 6.70 30.68
C GLU A 312 12.52 5.99 31.51
N ASP A 313 11.31 5.88 30.99
CA ASP A 313 10.25 5.12 31.64
C ASP A 313 10.66 3.65 31.79
N ALA A 314 11.32 3.08 30.77
CA ALA A 314 11.78 1.70 30.79
C ALA A 314 12.82 1.45 31.89
N TYR A 315 13.88 2.26 31.98
CA TYR A 315 14.90 2.05 33.03
C TYR A 315 14.38 2.45 34.42
N THR A 316 13.47 3.42 34.53
CA THR A 316 12.83 3.80 35.80
C THR A 316 11.98 2.67 36.34
N ALA A 317 11.10 2.09 35.51
CA ALA A 317 10.29 0.95 35.90
C ALA A 317 11.14 -0.29 36.23
N TRP A 318 12.25 -0.48 35.52
CA TRP A 318 13.21 -1.55 35.81
C TRP A 318 13.96 -1.34 37.14
N ALA A 319 14.39 -0.11 37.42
CA ALA A 319 15.04 0.27 38.67
C ALA A 319 14.10 0.03 39.86
N TYR A 320 12.84 0.44 39.74
CA TYR A 320 11.81 0.23 40.76
C TYR A 320 11.58 -1.27 41.07
N ARG A 321 11.51 -2.13 40.04
CA ARG A 321 11.40 -3.60 40.23
C ARG A 321 12.63 -4.22 40.90
N ARG A 322 13.75 -3.51 40.93
CA ARG A 322 15.01 -3.92 41.54
C ARG A 322 15.40 -3.01 42.70
N SER A 323 14.38 -2.48 43.39
CA SER A 323 14.58 -1.64 44.54
C SER A 323 15.34 -2.38 45.65
N TYR A 324 16.20 -1.67 46.35
CA TYR A 324 16.87 -2.18 47.54
C TYR A 324 16.76 -1.16 48.67
N HIS A 325 16.80 -1.66 49.91
CA HIS A 325 16.77 -0.81 51.09
C HIS A 325 18.19 -0.70 51.69
N PRO A 326 18.82 0.48 51.65
CA PRO A 326 20.25 0.63 51.94
C PRO A 326 20.63 0.26 53.38
N VAL A 327 19.69 0.37 54.32
CA VAL A 327 19.93 0.07 55.74
C VAL A 327 19.62 -1.40 56.09
N LYS A 328 18.80 -2.11 55.29
CA LYS A 328 18.44 -3.50 55.59
C LYS A 328 19.58 -4.46 55.30
N ASN A 329 20.39 -4.15 54.28
CA ASN A 329 21.57 -4.94 53.90
C ASN A 329 22.78 -4.74 54.86
N TYR A 330 22.68 -3.87 55.86
CA TYR A 330 23.75 -3.60 56.84
C TYR A 330 23.49 -4.31 58.19
N LEU A 331 22.32 -4.94 58.37
CA LEU A 331 21.86 -5.55 59.62
C LEU A 331 21.63 -7.08 59.51
N GLU A 332 22.00 -7.68 58.37
CA GLU A 332 22.12 -9.14 58.15
C GLU A 332 23.58 -9.49 57.87
#